data_AF-A0AB34G8N4-F1
#
_entry.id   AF-A0AB34G8N4-F1
#
_cell.length_a   1.000
_cell.length_b   1.000
_cell.length_c   1.000
_cell.angle_alpha   90.00
_cell.angle_beta   90.00
_cell.angle_gamma   90.00
#
_symmetry.space_group_name_H-M   'P 1'
#
loop_
_entity.id
_entity.type
_entity.pdbx_description
1 polymer ?
#
loop_
_entity_poly.entity_id
_entity_poly.type
_entity_poly.pdbx_seq_one_letter_code
_entity_poly.pdbx_strand_id
1 'polypeptide(L)'
;MAGTNNTSGGEGAAPSAKPASQKIKKLPPIPKGADPRARTPRAHHRLADTRAPFPRLAGAKVQKRPLTRRQLPSSSKTPVVYVSSSTPFMSAVKRIRKHLDRSLRNATAAAPRNVSLHARVEGLKRRAATAAAAAGTGAAVGDADDGEGPGVTRVTVMGTGRAVEKVLRVASYFEQEGDCEVALRTGTVGAVDDIVPDEGEGEDESRVRMVSCLEVVVSLK
;
A
#
# COMPACT_ATOMS: atom_id res chain seq x y z
N MET A 1 74.88 13.64 48.48
CA MET A 1 74.73 15.10 48.25
C MET A 1 73.40 15.28 47.54
N ALA A 2 72.42 15.85 48.26
CA ALA A 2 71.84 17.19 48.00
C ALA A 2 71.00 17.20 46.71
N GLY A 3 69.72 17.58 46.66
CA GLY A 3 68.80 18.25 47.58
C GLY A 3 67.65 18.81 46.72
N THR A 4 66.48 19.01 47.34
CA THR A 4 65.47 20.11 47.16
C THR A 4 65.04 20.57 45.75
N ASN A 5 63.86 21.09 45.44
CA ASN A 5 62.51 21.27 46.00
C ASN A 5 61.72 21.99 44.87
N ASN A 6 60.37 21.91 44.89
CA ASN A 6 59.42 22.99 44.54
C ASN A 6 59.24 23.39 43.03
N THR A 7 58.09 23.86 42.50
CA THR A 7 56.86 24.48 43.03
C THR A 7 55.74 24.53 41.95
N SER A 8 54.49 24.40 42.43
CA SER A 8 53.18 24.93 41.98
C SER A 8 52.61 24.78 40.56
N GLY A 9 51.35 24.32 40.55
CA GLY A 9 50.32 24.74 39.60
C GLY A 9 48.98 24.15 40.02
N GLY A 10 48.25 24.85 40.88
CA GLY A 10 46.93 24.44 41.37
C GLY A 10 45.82 25.05 40.53
N GLU A 11 44.81 24.25 40.21
CA GLU A 11 43.42 24.61 39.95
C GLU A 11 42.63 23.37 40.38
N GLY A 12 41.88 23.40 41.47
CA GLY A 12 40.59 24.09 41.53
C GLY A 12 39.49 23.04 41.54
N ALA A 13 39.42 22.25 42.63
CA ALA A 13 38.34 21.30 42.87
C ALA A 13 37.02 22.07 43.07
N ALA A 14 36.16 22.06 42.06
CA ALA A 14 34.82 22.61 42.16
C ALA A 14 33.92 21.71 43.03
N PRO A 15 33.12 22.29 43.93
CA PRO A 15 32.35 21.53 44.93
C PRO A 15 31.12 20.84 44.35
N SER A 16 30.89 19.62 44.84
CA SER A 16 29.73 18.78 44.61
C SER A 16 28.42 19.50 44.95
N ALA A 17 27.67 19.90 43.93
CA ALA A 17 26.31 20.40 44.07
C ALA A 17 25.36 19.22 44.40
N LYS A 18 24.72 19.31 45.57
CA LYS A 18 23.66 18.39 46.03
C LYS A 18 22.51 18.36 45.00
N PRO A 19 21.89 17.20 44.71
CA PRO A 19 20.73 17.18 43.82
C PRO A 19 19.54 17.86 44.50
N ALA A 20 19.07 18.96 43.91
CA ALA A 20 17.87 19.66 44.32
C ALA A 20 16.66 18.74 44.13
N SER A 21 15.97 18.40 45.22
CA SER A 21 14.68 17.73 45.22
C SER A 21 13.66 18.54 44.41
N GLN A 22 13.42 18.14 43.16
CA GLN A 22 12.37 18.72 42.34
C GLN A 22 11.02 18.27 42.90
N LYS A 23 10.29 19.21 43.52
CA LYS A 23 8.88 19.05 43.89
C LYS A 23 8.09 18.69 42.64
N ILE A 24 7.58 17.46 42.59
CA ILE A 24 6.61 17.01 41.59
C ILE A 24 5.37 17.90 41.74
N LYS A 25 5.16 18.80 40.79
CA LYS A 25 3.91 19.58 40.70
C LYS A 25 2.79 18.58 40.41
N LYS A 26 1.91 18.39 41.40
CA LYS A 26 0.73 17.53 41.31
C LYS A 26 -0.12 18.00 40.12
N LEU A 27 -0.24 17.14 39.10
CA LEU A 27 -1.11 17.38 37.94
C LEU A 27 -2.56 17.57 38.42
N PRO A 28 -3.35 18.44 37.77
CA PRO A 28 -4.74 18.63 38.12
C PRO A 28 -5.52 17.31 37.98
N PRO A 29 -6.53 17.06 38.83
CA PRO A 29 -7.33 15.84 38.76
C PRO A 29 -8.08 15.78 37.44
N ILE A 30 -7.98 14.62 36.78
CA ILE A 30 -8.74 14.29 35.57
C ILE A 30 -10.24 14.41 35.90
N PRO A 31 -11.04 15.17 35.13
CA PRO A 31 -12.47 15.28 35.38
C PRO A 31 -13.11 13.89 35.29
N LYS A 32 -13.73 13.46 36.39
CA LYS A 32 -14.51 12.21 36.45
C LYS A 32 -15.79 12.43 35.63
N GLY A 33 -15.87 11.83 34.45
CA GLY A 33 -17.06 11.91 33.59
C GLY A 33 -16.82 11.88 32.07
N ALA A 34 -15.56 11.80 31.61
CA ALA A 34 -15.30 11.63 30.19
C ALA A 34 -15.51 10.15 29.78
N ASP A 35 -16.67 9.87 29.20
CA ASP A 35 -16.99 8.57 28.62
C ASP A 35 -15.91 8.18 27.57
N PRO A 36 -15.17 7.07 27.75
CA PRO A 36 -14.13 6.66 26.79
C PRO A 36 -14.72 6.23 25.42
N ARG A 37 -16.05 6.22 25.30
CA ARG A 37 -16.80 5.87 24.09
C ARG A 37 -17.36 7.07 23.34
N ALA A 38 -17.26 8.29 23.88
CA ALA A 38 -17.62 9.51 23.18
C ALA A 38 -16.53 9.86 22.16
N ARG A 39 -16.45 9.10 21.07
CA ARG A 39 -15.70 9.51 19.88
C ARG A 39 -16.37 10.77 19.34
N THR A 40 -15.76 11.92 19.56
CA THR A 40 -16.05 13.09 18.74
C THR A 40 -15.95 12.67 17.27
N PRO A 41 -16.94 12.98 16.42
CA PRO A 41 -16.83 12.68 15.00
C PRO A 41 -15.60 13.44 14.51
N ARG A 42 -14.54 12.70 14.13
CA ARG A 42 -13.38 13.30 13.47
C ARG A 42 -13.91 14.00 12.24
N ALA A 43 -13.97 15.34 12.29
CA ALA A 43 -14.23 16.16 11.14
C ALA A 43 -13.18 15.77 10.08
N HIS A 44 -13.63 15.02 9.07
CA HIS A 44 -12.80 14.76 7.92
C HIS A 44 -12.59 16.14 7.30
N HIS A 45 -11.39 16.69 7.40
CA HIS A 45 -10.99 17.84 6.61
C HIS A 45 -11.11 17.41 5.14
N ARG A 46 -12.29 17.62 4.57
CA ARG A 46 -12.54 17.57 3.15
C ARG A 46 -11.84 18.81 2.63
N LEU A 47 -10.53 18.70 2.43
CA LEU A 47 -9.76 19.69 1.67
C LEU A 47 -10.59 19.97 0.42
N ALA A 48 -11.13 21.18 0.35
CA ALA A 48 -11.89 21.62 -0.80
C ALA A 48 -11.02 21.34 -2.02
N ASP A 49 -11.56 20.57 -2.96
CA ASP A 49 -10.85 20.24 -4.19
C ASP A 49 -10.79 21.54 -5.00
N THR A 50 -9.76 22.36 -4.77
CA THR A 50 -9.50 23.66 -5.44
C THR A 50 -9.03 23.47 -6.87
N ARG A 51 -9.37 22.33 -7.50
CA ARG A 51 -9.03 22.06 -8.87
C ARG A 51 -10.04 22.76 -9.75
N ALA A 52 -9.52 23.52 -10.72
CA ALA A 52 -10.32 24.06 -11.81
C ALA A 52 -11.27 22.95 -12.30
N PRO A 53 -12.58 23.22 -12.39
CA PRO A 53 -13.51 22.29 -12.99
C PRO A 53 -12.95 21.87 -14.36
N PHE A 54 -13.22 20.63 -14.75
CA PHE A 54 -12.97 20.20 -16.13
C PHE A 54 -13.53 21.27 -17.06
N PRO A 55 -12.83 21.62 -18.17
CA PRO A 55 -13.32 22.65 -19.09
C PRO A 55 -14.78 22.34 -19.37
N ARG A 56 -15.65 23.23 -18.86
CA ARG A 56 -17.09 23.10 -19.08
C ARG A 56 -17.25 23.16 -20.58
N LEU A 57 -17.94 22.19 -21.17
CA LEU A 57 -18.46 22.43 -22.50
C LEU A 57 -19.38 23.64 -22.37
N ALA A 58 -19.24 24.60 -23.27
CA ALA A 58 -20.03 25.83 -23.21
C ALA A 58 -21.52 25.46 -23.15
N GLY A 59 -22.18 25.78 -22.03
CA GLY A 59 -23.61 25.49 -21.81
C GLY A 59 -23.97 24.09 -21.30
N ALA A 60 -23.01 23.24 -20.89
CA ALA A 60 -23.33 21.91 -20.36
C ALA A 60 -22.51 21.48 -19.14
N LYS A 61 -23.19 20.82 -18.20
CA LYS A 61 -22.64 20.21 -17.00
C LYS A 61 -22.24 18.75 -17.27
N VAL A 62 -20.96 18.47 -17.08
CA VAL A 62 -20.45 17.08 -17.16
C VAL A 62 -20.72 16.36 -15.83
N GLN A 63 -21.59 15.36 -15.85
CA GLN A 63 -21.81 14.44 -14.73
C GLN A 63 -20.99 13.18 -14.93
N LYS A 64 -20.06 12.89 -14.01
CA LYS A 64 -19.14 11.77 -14.16
C LYS A 64 -19.72 10.48 -13.63
N ARG A 65 -19.72 9.42 -14.43
CA ARG A 65 -20.08 8.09 -13.93
C ARG A 65 -18.87 7.41 -13.29
N PRO A 66 -19.09 6.46 -12.36
CA PRO A 66 -18.04 5.60 -11.87
C PRO A 66 -17.36 4.80 -13.00
N LEU A 67 -16.07 4.53 -12.85
CA LEU A 67 -15.32 3.69 -13.79
C LEU A 67 -15.91 2.28 -13.85
N THR A 68 -16.16 1.79 -15.07
CA THR A 68 -16.53 0.39 -15.31
C THR A 68 -15.38 -0.51 -14.88
N ARG A 69 -15.60 -1.31 -13.83
CA ARG A 69 -14.60 -2.28 -13.37
C ARG A 69 -14.68 -3.54 -14.22
N ARG A 70 -13.52 -4.13 -14.51
CA ARG A 70 -13.46 -5.49 -15.05
C ARG A 70 -14.18 -6.43 -14.08
N GLN A 71 -15.02 -7.32 -14.61
CA GLN A 71 -15.62 -8.38 -13.81
C GLN A 71 -14.51 -9.17 -13.14
N LEU A 72 -14.61 -9.35 -11.83
CA LEU A 72 -13.61 -10.08 -11.07
C LEU A 72 -13.60 -11.53 -11.57
N PRO A 73 -12.43 -12.11 -11.86
CA PRO A 73 -12.38 -13.53 -12.20
C PRO A 73 -12.96 -14.33 -11.03
N SER A 74 -13.89 -15.24 -11.32
CA SER A 74 -14.47 -16.15 -10.32
C SER A 74 -13.41 -17.07 -9.70
N SER A 75 -12.29 -17.26 -10.41
CA SER A 75 -11.16 -18.06 -9.97
C SER A 75 -10.39 -17.39 -8.82
N SER A 76 -10.17 -18.15 -7.74
CA SER A 76 -9.33 -17.73 -6.62
C SER A 76 -7.84 -17.60 -6.95
N LYS A 77 -7.42 -18.00 -8.16
CA LYS A 77 -6.03 -18.03 -8.60
C LYS A 77 -5.45 -16.63 -8.84
N THR A 78 -6.27 -15.67 -9.26
CA THR A 78 -5.82 -14.33 -9.69
C THR A 78 -6.66 -13.22 -9.04
N PRO A 79 -6.54 -13.01 -7.72
CA PRO A 79 -7.26 -11.94 -7.03
C PRO A 79 -6.84 -10.55 -7.55
N VAL A 80 -7.83 -9.70 -7.83
CA VAL A 80 -7.63 -8.31 -8.26
C VAL A 80 -8.07 -7.33 -7.16
N VAL A 81 -7.20 -6.39 -6.81
CA VAL A 81 -7.42 -5.36 -5.78
C VAL A 81 -7.46 -3.98 -6.42
N TYR A 82 -8.63 -3.35 -6.42
CA TYR A 82 -8.76 -1.95 -6.85
C TYR A 82 -8.45 -0.99 -5.71
N VAL A 83 -7.54 -0.05 -5.95
CA VAL A 83 -7.12 0.99 -5.00
C VAL A 83 -7.73 2.33 -5.38
N SER A 84 -8.41 2.96 -4.43
CA SER A 84 -8.94 4.32 -4.59
C SER A 84 -7.95 5.35 -4.06
N SER A 85 -8.11 6.60 -4.51
CA SER A 85 -7.39 7.75 -3.96
C SER A 85 -7.69 7.98 -2.47
N SER A 86 -8.81 7.49 -1.94
CA SER A 86 -9.14 7.56 -0.51
C SER A 86 -8.61 6.38 0.31
N THR A 87 -8.11 5.31 -0.33
CA THR A 87 -7.65 4.11 0.38
C THR A 87 -6.39 4.42 1.22
N PRO A 88 -6.38 4.13 2.53
CA PRO A 88 -5.18 4.25 3.36
C PRO A 88 -4.09 3.27 2.90
N PHE A 89 -2.84 3.72 2.85
CA PHE A 89 -1.72 2.94 2.33
C PHE A 89 -1.59 1.54 2.97
N MET A 90 -1.51 1.48 4.31
CA MET A 90 -1.37 0.20 5.03
C MET A 90 -2.59 -0.71 4.89
N SER A 91 -3.76 -0.17 4.56
CA SER A 91 -4.94 -1.01 4.28
C SER A 91 -4.80 -1.77 2.96
N ALA A 92 -4.16 -1.16 1.96
CA ALA A 92 -3.87 -1.81 0.68
C ALA A 92 -2.81 -2.90 0.87
N VAL A 93 -1.71 -2.58 1.55
CA VAL A 93 -0.62 -3.53 1.84
C VAL A 93 -1.14 -4.77 2.57
N LYS A 94 -1.88 -4.59 3.68
CA LYS A 94 -2.45 -5.71 4.45
C LYS A 94 -3.43 -6.55 3.63
N ARG A 95 -4.20 -5.91 2.74
CA ARG A 95 -5.14 -6.62 1.86
C ARG A 95 -4.39 -7.49 0.85
N ILE A 96 -3.34 -6.96 0.23
CA ILE A 96 -2.51 -7.69 -0.73
C ILE A 96 -1.82 -8.88 -0.05
N ARG A 97 -1.19 -8.67 1.12
CA ARG A 97 -0.62 -9.77 1.91
C ARG A 97 -1.64 -10.87 2.22
N LYS A 98 -2.85 -10.50 2.64
CA LYS A 98 -3.92 -11.46 2.91
C LYS A 98 -4.32 -12.26 1.67
N HIS A 99 -4.30 -11.63 0.48
CA HIS A 99 -4.56 -12.33 -0.78
C HIS A 99 -3.42 -13.29 -1.12
N LEU A 100 -2.16 -12.86 -1.03
CA LEU A 100 -0.98 -13.73 -1.22
C LEU A 100 -1.02 -14.94 -0.27
N ASP A 101 -1.28 -14.71 1.02
CA ASP A 101 -1.43 -15.77 2.03
C ASP A 101 -2.55 -16.75 1.69
N ARG A 102 -3.68 -16.25 1.18
CA ARG A 102 -4.83 -17.08 0.83
C ARG A 102 -4.54 -17.90 -0.42
N SER A 103 -3.98 -17.29 -1.44
CA SER A 103 -3.60 -17.98 -2.67
C SER A 103 -2.53 -19.03 -2.39
N LEU A 104 -1.55 -18.74 -1.53
CA LEU A 104 -0.53 -19.69 -1.09
C LEU A 104 -1.16 -20.89 -0.36
N ARG A 105 -2.10 -20.66 0.56
CA ARG A 105 -2.84 -21.74 1.25
C ARG A 105 -3.62 -22.62 0.27
N ASN A 106 -4.28 -22.02 -0.72
CA ASN A 106 -5.06 -22.75 -1.71
C ASN A 106 -4.14 -23.58 -2.64
N ALA A 107 -2.99 -23.03 -3.03
CA ALA A 107 -2.00 -23.72 -3.86
C ALA A 107 -1.28 -24.85 -3.09
N THR A 108 -1.11 -24.70 -1.77
CA THR A 108 -0.37 -25.63 -0.92
C THR A 108 -1.29 -26.30 0.08
N ALA A 109 -2.37 -26.95 -0.41
CA ALA A 109 -3.39 -27.60 0.44
C ALA A 109 -2.85 -28.56 1.53
N ALA A 110 -1.58 -29.00 1.43
CA ALA A 110 -0.86 -29.82 2.41
C ALA A 110 0.03 -29.04 3.42
N ALA A 111 0.10 -27.71 3.39
CA ALA A 111 1.00 -26.93 4.25
C ALA A 111 0.40 -26.68 5.66
N PRO A 112 1.20 -26.79 6.74
CA PRO A 112 0.73 -26.61 8.11
C PRO A 112 0.22 -25.18 8.38
N ARG A 113 -0.98 -25.10 8.97
CA ARG A 113 -1.77 -23.86 9.14
C ARG A 113 -1.11 -22.79 10.02
N ASN A 114 -0.13 -23.18 10.84
CA ASN A 114 0.53 -22.39 11.88
C ASN A 114 1.94 -21.88 11.51
N VAL A 115 2.39 -22.07 10.27
CA VAL A 115 3.71 -21.59 9.81
C VAL A 115 3.64 -20.17 9.23
N SER A 116 4.69 -19.36 9.43
CA SER A 116 4.81 -18.00 8.89
C SER A 116 4.84 -17.99 7.36
N LEU A 117 4.47 -16.86 6.73
CA LEU A 117 4.51 -16.69 5.27
C LEU A 117 5.90 -17.03 4.71
N HIS A 118 6.95 -16.47 5.33
CA HIS A 118 8.34 -16.68 4.93
C HIS A 118 8.73 -18.17 4.86
N ALA A 119 8.45 -18.94 5.91
CA ALA A 119 8.77 -20.37 5.93
C ALA A 119 7.95 -21.19 4.90
N ARG A 120 6.76 -20.73 4.52
CA ARG A 120 5.98 -21.36 3.44
C ARG A 120 6.54 -21.01 2.06
N VAL A 121 7.00 -19.77 1.86
CA VAL A 121 7.69 -19.34 0.64
C VAL A 121 8.97 -20.16 0.44
N GLU A 122 9.77 -20.35 1.49
CA GLU A 122 10.93 -21.25 1.42
C GLU A 122 10.57 -22.71 1.10
N GLY A 123 9.44 -23.20 1.62
CA GLY A 123 8.93 -24.53 1.29
C GLY A 123 8.46 -24.65 -0.16
N LEU A 124 8.00 -23.56 -0.77
CA LEU A 124 7.68 -23.51 -2.20
C LEU A 124 8.96 -23.51 -3.04
N LYS A 125 9.97 -22.70 -2.68
CA LYS A 125 11.28 -22.68 -3.34
C LYS A 125 11.94 -24.06 -3.34
N ARG A 126 11.91 -24.77 -2.20
CA ARG A 126 12.43 -26.14 -2.10
C ARG A 126 11.70 -27.11 -3.03
N ARG A 127 10.37 -27.07 -3.09
CA ARG A 127 9.59 -27.92 -4.00
C ARG A 127 9.82 -27.58 -5.47
N ALA A 128 9.89 -26.30 -5.80
CA ALA A 128 10.20 -25.83 -7.16
C ALA A 128 11.60 -26.26 -7.58
N ALA A 129 12.59 -26.16 -6.70
CA ALA A 129 13.96 -26.63 -6.95
C ALA A 129 14.02 -28.15 -7.14
N THR A 130 13.31 -28.95 -6.32
CA THR A 130 13.25 -30.40 -6.51
C THR A 130 12.51 -30.80 -7.79
N ALA A 131 11.44 -30.06 -8.16
CA ALA A 131 10.72 -30.28 -9.40
C ALA A 131 11.57 -29.91 -10.62
N ALA A 132 12.30 -28.81 -10.57
CA ALA A 132 13.24 -28.39 -11.61
C ALA A 132 14.41 -29.38 -11.77
N ALA A 133 14.92 -29.94 -10.66
CA ALA A 133 15.95 -30.97 -10.69
C ALA A 133 15.42 -32.31 -11.27
N ALA A 134 14.16 -32.66 -11.01
CA ALA A 134 13.52 -33.85 -11.57
C ALA A 134 13.09 -33.68 -13.04
N ALA A 135 12.81 -32.45 -13.48
CA ALA A 135 12.25 -32.15 -14.79
C ALA A 135 13.28 -31.83 -15.90
N GLY A 136 14.59 -32.03 -15.66
CA GLY A 136 15.64 -32.02 -16.68
C GLY A 136 15.53 -30.93 -17.77
N THR A 137 16.12 -29.75 -17.52
CA THR A 137 16.49 -28.73 -18.52
C THR A 137 15.53 -28.49 -19.69
N GLY A 138 14.69 -27.44 -19.59
CA GLY A 138 14.09 -26.80 -20.77
C GLY A 138 12.70 -26.23 -20.53
N ALA A 139 12.62 -24.95 -20.13
CA ALA A 139 11.43 -24.14 -20.38
C ALA A 139 11.84 -22.67 -20.56
N ALA A 140 11.57 -22.18 -21.76
CA ALA A 140 12.03 -20.93 -22.33
C ALA A 140 11.48 -19.69 -21.61
N VAL A 141 12.27 -18.62 -21.70
CA VAL A 141 11.88 -17.23 -21.49
C VAL A 141 10.74 -16.92 -22.47
N GLY A 142 9.51 -16.95 -21.96
CA GLY A 142 8.30 -16.54 -22.69
C GLY A 142 7.83 -15.20 -22.17
N ASP A 143 8.07 -14.15 -22.94
CA ASP A 143 7.50 -12.82 -22.70
C ASP A 143 6.08 -12.76 -23.29
N ALA A 144 5.22 -12.03 -22.59
CA ALA A 144 3.89 -11.55 -23.00
C ALA A 144 2.84 -12.60 -23.44
N ASP A 145 2.09 -13.14 -22.48
CA ASP A 145 0.63 -12.99 -22.32
C ASP A 145 0.16 -13.96 -21.23
N ASP A 146 -0.75 -13.52 -20.36
CA ASP A 146 -1.42 -14.33 -19.32
C ASP A 146 -0.65 -15.57 -18.80
N GLY A 147 0.39 -15.35 -17.99
CA GLY A 147 1.16 -16.43 -17.36
C GLY A 147 0.32 -17.29 -16.41
N GLU A 148 -0.45 -18.23 -16.97
CA GLU A 148 -1.08 -19.39 -16.33
C GLU A 148 0.02 -20.46 -16.19
N GLY A 149 1.13 -20.10 -15.54
CA GLY A 149 2.07 -21.08 -15.01
C GLY A 149 1.40 -21.75 -13.81
N PRO A 150 1.31 -23.09 -13.75
CA PRO A 150 0.65 -23.80 -12.67
C PRO A 150 1.46 -23.64 -11.37
N GLY A 151 1.13 -22.64 -10.55
CA GLY A 151 1.62 -22.56 -9.16
C GLY A 151 2.10 -21.20 -8.68
N VAL A 152 2.21 -20.18 -9.53
CA VAL A 152 2.68 -18.85 -9.09
C VAL A 152 1.55 -18.09 -8.42
N THR A 153 1.67 -17.92 -7.10
CA THR A 153 0.73 -17.12 -6.30
C THR A 153 0.93 -15.63 -6.62
N ARG A 154 -0.01 -15.04 -7.36
CA ARG A 154 0.01 -13.63 -7.76
C ARG A 154 -1.22 -12.85 -7.34
N VAL A 155 -1.07 -11.55 -7.10
CA VAL A 155 -2.15 -10.58 -6.82
C VAL A 155 -1.99 -9.40 -7.75
N THR A 156 -3.05 -9.05 -8.47
CA THR A 156 -3.09 -7.86 -9.33
C THR A 156 -3.66 -6.69 -8.55
N VAL A 157 -3.00 -5.54 -8.59
CA VAL A 157 -3.41 -4.30 -7.94
C VAL A 157 -3.61 -3.24 -9.00
N MET A 158 -4.81 -2.66 -9.07
CA MET A 158 -5.14 -1.65 -10.07
C MET A 158 -5.43 -0.30 -9.43
N GLY A 159 -4.84 0.76 -10.00
CA GLY A 159 -5.12 2.14 -9.63
C GLY A 159 -5.25 3.02 -10.87
N THR A 160 -6.15 4.00 -10.80
CA THR A 160 -6.43 4.93 -11.91
C THR A 160 -6.29 6.37 -11.45
N GLY A 161 -5.85 7.26 -12.34
CA GLY A 161 -5.72 8.70 -12.06
C GLY A 161 -4.94 8.97 -10.77
N ARG A 162 -5.53 9.70 -9.81
CA ARG A 162 -4.86 10.07 -8.54
C ARG A 162 -4.45 8.86 -7.67
N ALA A 163 -5.04 7.68 -7.88
CA ALA A 163 -4.66 6.48 -7.14
C ALA A 163 -3.34 5.86 -7.63
N VAL A 164 -2.84 6.24 -8.82
CA VAL A 164 -1.60 5.69 -9.40
C VAL A 164 -0.40 5.93 -8.47
N GLU A 165 -0.27 7.13 -7.89
CA GLU A 165 0.79 7.46 -6.93
C GLU A 165 0.80 6.49 -5.73
N LYS A 166 -0.37 6.14 -5.21
CA LYS A 166 -0.49 5.20 -4.08
C LYS A 166 -0.12 3.79 -4.48
N VAL A 167 -0.52 3.37 -5.67
CA VAL A 167 -0.23 2.03 -6.20
C VAL A 167 1.28 1.88 -6.45
N LEU A 168 1.97 2.91 -6.95
CA LEU A 168 3.43 2.92 -7.06
C LEU A 168 4.13 2.80 -5.69
N ARG A 169 3.64 3.50 -4.67
CA ARG A 169 4.18 3.35 -3.30
C ARG A 169 3.99 1.92 -2.76
N VAL A 170 2.88 1.27 -3.10
CA VAL A 170 2.62 -0.12 -2.70
C VAL A 170 3.56 -1.06 -3.44
N ALA A 171 3.80 -0.84 -4.73
CA ALA A 171 4.77 -1.60 -5.51
C ALA A 171 6.17 -1.53 -4.88
N SER A 172 6.66 -0.31 -4.62
CA SER A 172 7.97 -0.09 -3.99
C SER A 172 8.08 -0.74 -2.61
N TYR A 173 7.00 -0.75 -1.82
CA TYR A 173 6.97 -1.43 -0.52
C TYR A 173 7.20 -2.93 -0.64
N PHE A 174 6.55 -3.61 -1.60
CA PHE A 174 6.72 -5.05 -1.78
C PHE A 174 8.05 -5.42 -2.43
N GLU A 175 8.61 -4.53 -3.24
CA GLU A 175 9.95 -4.69 -3.81
C GLU A 175 11.03 -4.63 -2.72
N GLN A 176 10.92 -3.70 -1.76
CA GLN A 176 11.87 -3.53 -0.66
C GLN A 176 11.83 -4.67 0.39
N GLU A 177 10.69 -5.34 0.56
CA GLU A 177 10.55 -6.45 1.53
C GLU A 177 11.28 -7.73 1.09
N GLY A 178 11.70 -7.85 -0.18
CA GLY A 178 12.54 -8.96 -0.65
C GLY A 178 11.82 -10.29 -0.90
N ASP A 179 10.68 -10.54 -0.23
CA ASP A 179 9.89 -11.78 -0.34
C ASP A 179 9.02 -11.85 -1.61
N CYS A 180 8.85 -10.74 -2.30
CA CYS A 180 7.95 -10.60 -3.45
C CYS A 180 8.71 -10.13 -4.70
N GLU A 181 8.17 -10.49 -5.85
CA GLU A 181 8.51 -9.94 -7.16
C GLU A 181 7.34 -9.05 -7.63
N VAL A 182 7.68 -7.94 -8.28
CA VAL A 182 6.72 -6.91 -8.66
C VAL A 182 6.90 -6.59 -10.14
N ALA A 183 5.81 -6.67 -10.91
CA ALA A 183 5.76 -6.26 -12.30
C ALA A 183 4.75 -5.12 -12.50
N LEU A 184 5.12 -4.12 -13.29
CA LEU A 184 4.30 -2.93 -13.56
C LEU A 184 3.80 -2.97 -15.01
N ARG A 185 2.53 -2.66 -15.23
CA ARG A 185 1.93 -2.47 -16.55
C ARG A 185 1.15 -1.17 -16.58
N THR A 186 1.41 -0.34 -17.57
CA THR A 186 0.63 0.87 -17.83
C THR A 186 -0.52 0.54 -18.76
N GLY A 187 -1.62 1.28 -18.61
CA GLY A 187 -2.76 1.13 -19.51
C GLY A 187 -3.65 2.37 -19.49
N THR A 188 -4.74 2.28 -20.23
CA THR A 188 -5.77 3.33 -20.30
C THR A 188 -7.15 2.68 -20.15
N VAL A 189 -8.02 3.30 -19.36
CA VAL A 189 -9.40 2.85 -19.13
C VAL A 189 -10.36 3.95 -19.55
N GLY A 190 -11.37 3.61 -20.35
CA GLY A 190 -12.45 4.50 -20.72
C GLY A 190 -13.50 4.62 -19.60
N ALA A 191 -13.89 5.84 -19.28
CA ALA A 191 -15.02 6.18 -18.43
C ALA A 191 -16.11 6.82 -19.29
N VAL A 192 -17.38 6.48 -19.09
CA VAL A 192 -18.49 7.20 -19.72
C VAL A 192 -18.94 8.31 -18.76
N ASP A 193 -18.91 9.55 -19.20
CA ASP A 193 -19.45 10.69 -18.47
C ASP A 193 -20.66 11.25 -19.25
N ASP A 194 -21.68 11.72 -18.53
CA ASP A 194 -22.88 12.34 -19.09
C ASP A 194 -22.66 13.84 -19.29
N ILE A 195 -23.22 14.37 -20.37
CA ILE A 195 -23.26 15.80 -20.68
C ILE A 195 -24.71 16.24 -20.57
N VAL A 196 -25.02 16.98 -19.51
CA VAL A 196 -26.37 17.50 -19.25
C VAL A 196 -26.40 18.99 -19.60
N PRO A 197 -27.23 19.45 -20.54
CA PRO A 197 -27.34 20.87 -20.90
C PRO A 197 -27.88 21.70 -19.74
N ASP A 198 -27.39 22.94 -19.58
CA ASP A 198 -27.73 23.81 -18.44
C ASP A 198 -29.16 24.41 -18.54
N GLU A 199 -29.74 24.49 -19.74
CA GLU A 199 -31.03 25.17 -20.01
C GLU A 199 -32.18 24.23 -20.42
N GLY A 200 -32.01 22.91 -20.30
CA GLY A 200 -33.08 21.93 -20.59
C GLY A 200 -33.46 21.82 -22.08
N GLU A 201 -32.90 22.65 -22.95
CA GLU A 201 -32.95 22.53 -24.40
C GLU A 201 -31.72 21.77 -24.88
N GLY A 202 -31.87 20.46 -25.03
CA GLY A 202 -30.84 19.56 -25.56
C GLY A 202 -31.05 18.11 -25.13
N GLU A 203 -30.58 17.17 -25.93
CA GLU A 203 -30.59 15.75 -25.59
C GLU A 203 -29.44 15.41 -24.64
N ASP A 204 -29.64 14.48 -23.71
CA ASP A 204 -28.58 13.98 -22.85
C ASP A 204 -27.54 13.23 -23.71
N GLU A 205 -26.33 13.78 -23.78
CA GLU A 205 -25.23 13.17 -24.52
C GLU A 205 -24.30 12.37 -23.60
N SER A 206 -23.68 11.32 -24.13
CA SER A 206 -22.66 10.53 -23.43
C SER A 206 -21.29 10.74 -24.08
N ARG A 207 -20.27 11.05 -23.27
CA ARG A 207 -18.89 11.20 -23.74
C ARG A 207 -17.96 10.23 -23.03
N VAL A 208 -17.07 9.62 -23.80
CA VAL A 208 -16.01 8.77 -23.25
C VAL A 208 -14.80 9.62 -22.84
N ARG A 209 -14.38 9.51 -21.58
CA ARG A 209 -13.13 10.08 -21.05
C ARG A 209 -12.09 8.98 -20.83
N MET A 210 -10.92 9.14 -21.44
CA MET A 210 -9.77 8.27 -21.18
C MET A 210 -9.10 8.62 -19.86
N VAL A 211 -8.75 7.60 -19.07
CA VAL A 211 -8.03 7.75 -17.79
C VAL A 211 -6.86 6.78 -17.77
N SER A 212 -5.66 7.28 -17.45
CA SER A 212 -4.48 6.43 -17.25
C SER A 212 -4.69 5.48 -16.07
N CYS A 213 -4.29 4.23 -16.26
CA CYS A 213 -4.29 3.19 -15.25
C CYS A 213 -2.89 2.60 -15.08
N LEU A 214 -2.63 2.14 -13.86
CA LEU A 214 -1.46 1.35 -13.52
C LEU A 214 -1.93 0.04 -12.91
N GLU A 215 -1.43 -1.05 -13.48
CA GLU A 215 -1.58 -2.40 -12.97
C GLU A 215 -0.25 -2.85 -12.39
N VAL A 216 -0.30 -3.35 -11.15
CA VAL A 216 0.86 -3.87 -10.44
C VAL A 216 0.57 -5.32 -10.11
N VAL A 217 1.38 -6.22 -10.64
CA VAL A 217 1.31 -7.65 -10.34
C VAL A 217 2.35 -7.94 -9.26
N VAL A 218 1.90 -8.46 -8.12
CA VAL A 218 2.77 -8.88 -7.03
C VAL A 218 2.74 -10.40 -6.95
N SER A 219 3.89 -11.06 -7.11
CA SER A 219 4.07 -12.51 -6.97
C SER A 219 5.02 -12.83 -5.81
N LEU A 220 4.85 -14.00 -5.20
CA LEU A 220 5.83 -14.53 -4.24
C LEU A 220 7.04 -15.07 -5.00
N LYS A 221 8.26 -14.77 -4.51
CA LYS A 221 9.53 -15.29 -5.03
C LYS A 221 9.82 -16.72 -4.55
#